data_AF-A0A2P9GFE3-F1
#
_entry.id   AF-A0A2P9GFE3-F1
#
_cell.length_a   1.000
_cell.length_b   1.000
_cell.length_c   1.000
_cell.angle_alpha   90.00
_cell.angle_beta   90.00
_cell.angle_gamma   90.00
#
_symmetry.space_group_name_H-M   'P 1'
#
loop_
_entity.id
_entity.type
_entity.pdbx_description
1 polymer ?
#
loop_
_entity_poly.entity_id
_entity_poly.type
_entity_poly.pdbx_seq_one_letter_code
_entity_poly.pdbx_strand_id
1 'polypeptide(L)'
;MKLHYFKILLLFLPLNILVTSYHEHTKNKPSITPHHTATTISRLLSECDIQSSNYNNDEDIKSVKEIFERQTTQRFQEYEERMKGKRQKRKEQRDKNIQKIIEKYRMEKSLSEKIERGCLRCGCALGGGVLPVWGLVSGLWYAALSQHVTKGAIQEGIKKGLQVGIDEITKIVRTTRNINNIPEITVTDMLSSEKFSNGVDLFDMFEHISTMSKKFKEPIYDQFWIQIEGMVKDESIDMFYKENSTHIAAVTDAFEKCKAAEFASHTSLLSNTIIASVVTILLIVLVMIIIYLILRYRRKKKMKKKAQYTKLLKE
;
A
#
# COMPACT_ATOMS: atom_id res chain seq x y z
N MET A 1 -3.24 11.58 -17.88
CA MET A 1 -2.10 11.58 -16.94
C MET A 1 -1.89 12.88 -16.12
N LYS A 2 -2.45 14.05 -16.48
CA LYS A 2 -2.23 15.32 -15.73
C LYS A 2 -3.22 15.62 -14.59
N LEU A 3 -4.38 14.98 -14.53
CA LEU A 3 -5.43 15.28 -13.53
C LEU A 3 -5.22 14.63 -12.14
N HIS A 4 -4.50 13.51 -12.06
CA HIS A 4 -4.29 12.82 -10.79
C HIS A 4 -3.17 13.43 -9.93
N TYR A 5 -2.27 14.21 -10.52
CA TYR A 5 -1.17 14.86 -9.78
C TYR A 5 -1.68 16.00 -8.89
N PHE A 6 -2.68 16.75 -9.34
CA PHE A 6 -3.31 17.82 -8.55
C PHE A 6 -4.06 17.28 -7.33
N LYS A 7 -4.66 16.08 -7.43
CA LYS A 7 -5.39 15.42 -6.33
C LYS A 7 -4.45 14.91 -5.23
N ILE A 8 -3.24 14.47 -5.57
CA ILE A 8 -2.22 14.02 -4.62
C ILE A 8 -1.60 15.23 -3.88
N LEU A 9 -1.39 16.35 -4.59
CA LEU A 9 -0.89 17.59 -3.98
C LEU A 9 -1.90 18.19 -3.00
N LEU A 10 -3.21 18.13 -3.31
CA LEU A 10 -4.29 18.62 -2.46
C LEU A 10 -4.45 17.85 -1.14
N LEU A 11 -3.99 16.59 -1.07
CA LEU A 11 -3.99 15.79 0.15
C LEU A 11 -2.83 16.14 1.09
N PHE A 12 -1.76 16.75 0.57
CA PHE A 12 -0.62 17.20 1.38
C PHE A 12 -0.95 18.41 2.26
N LEU A 13 -1.81 19.32 1.78
CA LEU A 13 -2.24 20.50 2.55
C LEU A 13 -2.96 20.16 3.86
N PRO A 14 -4.02 19.31 3.90
CA PRO A 14 -4.70 18.98 5.15
C PRO A 14 -3.82 18.17 6.12
N LEU A 15 -2.86 17.38 5.61
CA LEU A 15 -1.90 16.62 6.42
C LEU A 15 -0.88 17.54 7.12
N ASN A 16 -0.39 18.58 6.45
CA ASN A 16 0.46 19.59 7.08
C ASN A 16 -0.30 20.41 8.14
N ILE A 17 -1.58 20.73 7.90
CA ILE A 17 -2.44 21.44 8.87
C ILE A 17 -2.68 20.57 10.12
N LEU A 18 -2.81 19.24 9.97
CA LEU A 18 -2.94 18.33 11.10
C LEU A 18 -1.64 18.26 11.93
N VAL A 19 -0.48 18.27 11.28
CA VAL A 19 0.83 18.28 11.95
C VAL A 19 1.10 19.59 12.68
N THR A 20 0.72 20.74 12.10
CA THR A 20 0.86 22.05 12.77
C THR A 20 -0.10 22.21 13.94
N SER A 21 -1.37 21.77 13.82
CA SER A 21 -2.35 21.80 14.92
C SER A 21 -1.92 20.94 16.12
N TYR A 22 -1.21 19.84 15.87
CA TYR A 22 -0.67 18.99 16.93
C TYR A 22 0.48 19.66 17.70
N HIS A 23 1.20 20.59 17.07
CA HIS A 23 2.29 21.32 17.74
C HIS A 23 1.77 22.43 18.66
N GLU A 24 0.69 23.11 18.27
CA GLU A 24 0.08 24.22 19.05
C GLU A 24 -0.66 23.77 20.31
N HIS A 25 -1.12 22.51 20.39
CA HIS A 25 -1.78 21.97 21.59
C HIS A 25 -0.84 21.54 22.73
N THR A 26 0.47 21.81 22.63
CA THR A 26 1.42 21.61 23.73
C THR A 26 1.68 22.87 24.55
N LYS A 27 0.61 23.50 25.06
CA LYS A 27 0.74 24.55 26.09
C LYS A 27 1.08 23.90 27.45
N ASN A 28 2.36 23.64 27.68
CA ASN A 28 2.86 23.44 29.06
C ASN A 28 2.78 24.82 29.76
N LYS A 29 1.84 24.97 30.71
CA LYS A 29 1.86 26.12 31.64
C LYS A 29 3.13 26.02 32.49
N PRO A 30 4.05 27.00 32.48
CA PRO A 30 5.08 27.08 33.51
C PRO A 30 4.38 27.44 34.81
N SER A 31 4.29 26.50 35.74
CA SER A 31 3.91 26.81 37.11
C SER A 31 4.99 27.71 37.70
N ILE A 32 4.65 28.98 37.92
CA ILE A 32 5.44 29.94 38.68
C ILE A 32 5.55 29.38 40.09
N THR A 33 6.74 28.94 40.47
CA THR A 33 7.10 28.60 41.85
C THR A 33 7.32 29.92 42.59
N PRO A 34 6.53 30.29 43.61
CA PRO A 34 6.83 31.45 44.43
C PRO A 34 8.07 31.11 45.26
N HIS A 35 9.16 31.83 45.03
CA HIS A 35 10.29 31.85 45.96
C HIS A 35 9.84 32.56 47.24
N HIS A 36 9.38 31.80 48.23
CA HIS A 36 9.41 32.29 49.60
C HIS A 36 10.87 32.28 50.05
N THR A 37 11.49 33.45 50.04
CA THR A 37 12.72 33.76 50.77
C THR A 37 12.50 33.33 52.22
N ALA A 38 13.19 32.26 52.64
CA ALA A 38 13.27 31.92 54.05
C ALA A 38 14.10 33.02 54.71
N THR A 39 13.43 33.99 55.34
CA THR A 39 14.06 34.87 56.33
C THR A 39 14.41 33.98 57.51
N THR A 40 15.62 33.42 57.49
CA THR A 40 16.20 32.74 58.65
C THR A 40 16.50 33.81 59.69
N ILE A 41 15.47 34.26 60.42
CA ILE A 41 15.68 34.86 61.74
C ILE A 41 16.12 33.69 62.60
N SER A 42 17.43 33.42 62.60
CA SER A 42 18.05 32.68 63.69
C SER A 42 17.70 33.46 64.95
N ARG A 43 16.74 32.94 65.71
CA ARG A 43 16.70 33.17 67.16
C ARG A 43 18.00 32.57 67.68
N LEU A 44 19.09 33.33 67.60
CA LEU A 44 20.29 33.13 68.39
C LEU A 44 19.80 33.14 69.83
N LEU A 45 19.67 31.95 70.40
CA LEU A 45 19.53 31.79 71.84
C LEU A 45 20.84 32.36 72.41
N SER A 46 20.77 33.59 72.90
CA SER A 46 21.81 34.17 73.73
C SER A 46 21.93 33.26 74.95
N GLU A 47 22.99 32.46 75.00
CA GLU A 47 23.45 31.81 76.24
C GLU A 47 23.81 32.92 77.22
N CYS A 48 22.82 33.37 77.99
CA CYS A 48 23.10 34.08 79.22
C CYS A 48 23.54 33.03 80.24
N ASP A 49 24.71 33.22 80.85
CA ASP A 49 25.18 32.41 81.98
C ASP A 49 24.24 32.59 83.17
N ILE A 50 23.17 31.81 83.19
CA ILE A 50 22.31 31.67 84.37
C ILE A 50 23.12 30.86 85.36
N GLN A 51 23.64 31.53 86.40
CA GLN A 51 24.19 30.87 87.57
C GLN A 51 23.16 29.84 88.06
N SER A 52 23.43 28.57 87.80
CA SER A 52 22.51 27.47 88.11
C SER A 52 22.49 27.29 89.61
N SER A 53 21.50 27.89 90.26
CA SER A 53 21.15 27.54 91.63
C SER A 53 20.78 26.05 91.64
N ASN A 54 21.63 25.24 92.28
CA ASN A 54 21.53 23.78 92.30
C ASN A 54 20.38 23.34 93.22
N TYR A 55 19.14 23.49 92.74
CA TYR A 55 17.91 23.08 93.44
C TYR A 55 17.58 21.59 93.26
N ASN A 56 18.55 20.75 92.87
CA ASN A 56 18.30 19.33 92.63
C ASN A 56 17.85 18.55 93.88
N ASN A 57 18.09 19.12 95.07
CA ASN A 57 17.71 18.54 96.36
C ASN A 57 16.57 19.29 97.05
N ASP A 58 15.98 20.30 96.40
CA ASP A 58 14.81 21.02 96.91
C ASP A 58 13.57 20.14 96.70
N GLU A 59 12.89 19.83 97.80
CA GLU A 59 11.79 18.88 97.85
C GLU A 59 10.61 19.35 96.98
N ASP A 60 10.40 20.67 96.92
CA ASP A 60 9.37 21.31 96.10
C ASP A 60 9.73 21.22 94.61
N ILE A 61 10.99 21.50 94.22
CA ILE A 61 11.44 21.44 92.82
C ILE A 61 11.44 19.99 92.30
N LYS A 62 11.77 19.03 93.16
CA LYS A 62 11.75 17.60 92.81
C LYS A 62 10.33 17.14 92.45
N SER A 63 9.33 17.58 93.21
CA SER A 63 7.91 17.27 92.92
C SER A 63 7.44 17.87 91.59
N VAL A 64 7.82 19.12 91.28
CA VAL A 64 7.48 19.79 90.02
C VAL A 64 8.14 19.10 88.83
N LYS A 65 9.41 18.69 88.97
CA LYS A 65 10.14 17.96 87.93
C LYS A 65 9.48 16.61 87.64
N GLU A 66 9.10 15.87 88.68
CA GLU A 66 8.44 14.57 88.52
C GLU A 66 7.07 14.71 87.82
N ILE A 67 6.29 15.74 88.17
CA ILE A 67 5.02 16.06 87.50
C ILE A 67 5.25 16.43 86.04
N PHE A 68 6.26 17.24 85.75
CA PHE A 68 6.60 17.62 84.38
C PHE A 68 7.03 16.39 83.57
N GLU A 69 7.94 15.56 84.08
CA GLU A 69 8.35 14.33 83.40
C GLU A 69 7.16 13.40 83.13
N ARG A 70 6.24 13.23 84.10
CA ARG A 70 5.03 12.41 83.95
C ARG A 70 4.12 12.96 82.84
N GLN A 71 3.84 14.27 82.84
CA GLN A 71 3.02 14.92 81.82
C GLN A 71 3.66 14.90 80.44
N THR A 72 4.98 15.09 80.37
CA THR A 72 5.72 15.11 79.11
C THR A 72 5.73 13.71 78.49
N THR A 73 5.96 12.69 79.30
CA THR A 73 5.92 11.27 78.86
C THR A 73 4.55 10.90 78.32
N GLN A 74 3.47 11.33 78.99
CA GLN A 74 2.10 11.09 78.53
C GLN A 74 1.82 11.77 77.17
N ARG A 75 2.22 13.05 76.98
CA ARG A 75 2.05 13.75 75.70
C ARG A 75 2.84 13.10 74.56
N PHE A 76 4.03 12.58 74.85
CA PHE A 76 4.83 11.87 73.85
C PHE A 76 4.15 10.57 73.41
N GLN A 77 3.62 9.78 74.35
CA GLN A 77 2.86 8.57 74.02
C GLN A 77 1.60 8.89 73.19
N GLU A 78 0.81 9.91 73.59
CA GLU A 78 -0.37 10.34 72.84
C GLU A 78 -0.03 10.89 71.44
N TYR A 79 1.13 11.52 71.29
CA TYR A 79 1.62 11.99 70.00
C TYR A 79 2.07 10.82 69.11
N GLU A 80 2.80 9.84 69.65
CA GLU A 80 3.19 8.64 68.91
C GLU A 80 1.98 7.83 68.44
N GLU A 81 1.01 7.59 69.32
CA GLU A 81 -0.26 6.91 69.01
C GLU A 81 -1.00 7.60 67.85
N ARG A 82 -1.17 8.94 67.92
CA ARG A 82 -1.79 9.71 66.83
C ARG A 82 -0.99 9.69 65.52
N MET A 83 0.33 9.63 65.61
CA MET A 83 1.21 9.66 64.44
C MET A 83 1.33 8.30 63.76
N LYS A 84 1.20 7.20 64.51
CA LYS A 84 1.28 5.82 64.01
C LYS A 84 0.26 5.56 62.90
N GLY A 85 -1.01 5.91 63.13
CA GLY A 85 -2.08 5.75 62.13
C GLY A 85 -1.87 6.60 60.86
N LYS A 86 -1.39 7.84 61.00
CA LYS A 86 -1.10 8.72 59.86
C LYS A 86 0.09 8.21 59.03
N ARG A 87 1.13 7.68 59.70
CA ARG A 87 2.30 7.07 59.05
C ARG A 87 1.90 5.80 58.29
N GLN A 88 1.09 4.93 58.91
CA GLN A 88 0.57 3.71 58.31
C GLN A 88 -0.21 4.01 57.01
N LYS A 89 -1.19 4.93 57.07
CA LYS A 89 -2.01 5.32 55.91
C LYS A 89 -1.18 5.85 54.74
N ARG A 90 -0.17 6.68 55.01
CA ARG A 90 0.71 7.20 53.93
C ARG A 90 1.59 6.11 53.35
N LYS A 91 2.04 5.13 54.15
CA LYS A 91 2.84 4.00 53.68
C LYS A 91 2.02 3.11 52.75
N GLU A 92 0.82 2.72 53.17
CA GLU A 92 -0.12 1.94 52.34
C GLU A 92 -0.50 2.66 51.05
N GLN A 93 -0.77 3.98 51.11
CA GLN A 93 -1.08 4.77 49.92
C GLN A 93 0.10 4.78 48.93
N ARG A 94 1.33 4.87 49.45
CA ARG A 94 2.55 4.86 48.64
C ARG A 94 2.75 3.49 47.99
N ASP A 95 2.60 2.42 48.75
CA ASP A 95 2.75 1.04 48.27
C ASP A 95 1.70 0.70 47.21
N LYS A 96 0.43 1.10 47.41
CA LYS A 96 -0.63 0.99 46.39
C LYS A 96 -0.27 1.73 45.10
N ASN A 97 0.21 2.96 45.20
CA ASN A 97 0.59 3.75 44.03
C ASN A 97 1.78 3.12 43.29
N ILE A 98 2.77 2.58 44.01
CA ILE A 98 3.91 1.87 43.44
C ILE A 98 3.46 0.61 42.71
N GLN A 99 2.60 -0.22 43.32
CA GLN A 99 2.02 -1.41 42.66
C GLN A 99 1.31 -1.04 41.36
N LYS A 100 0.49 0.00 41.37
CA LYS A 100 -0.26 0.46 40.19
C LYS A 100 0.66 0.90 39.05
N ILE A 101 1.79 1.53 39.36
CA ILE A 101 2.80 1.94 38.38
C ILE A 101 3.52 0.70 37.80
N ILE A 102 3.89 -0.26 38.63
CA ILE A 102 4.57 -1.49 38.21
C ILE A 102 3.67 -2.31 37.27
N GLU A 103 2.40 -2.52 37.63
CA GLU A 103 1.43 -3.24 36.79
C GLU A 103 1.23 -2.56 35.43
N LYS A 104 1.04 -1.23 35.43
CA LYS A 104 0.90 -0.46 34.20
C LYS A 104 2.13 -0.58 33.31
N TYR A 105 3.32 -0.52 33.89
CA TYR A 105 4.57 -0.68 33.14
C TYR A 105 4.72 -2.09 32.56
N ARG A 106 4.31 -3.13 33.29
CA ARG A 106 4.32 -4.53 32.84
C ARG A 106 3.38 -4.76 31.65
N MET A 107 2.17 -4.20 31.69
CA MET A 107 1.18 -4.24 30.61
C MET A 107 1.69 -3.52 29.35
N GLU A 108 2.28 -2.32 29.50
CA GLU A 108 2.87 -1.61 28.36
C GLU A 108 4.05 -2.38 27.73
N LYS A 109 4.88 -3.02 28.56
CA LYS A 109 6.04 -3.81 28.08
C LYS A 109 5.57 -5.01 27.25
N SER A 110 4.63 -5.80 27.77
CA SER A 110 4.12 -6.99 27.07
C SER A 110 3.40 -6.63 25.76
N LEU A 111 2.68 -5.50 25.73
CA LEU A 111 2.01 -5.03 24.52
C LEU A 111 3.02 -4.57 23.45
N SER A 112 4.09 -3.89 23.86
CA SER A 112 5.17 -3.51 22.94
C SER A 112 5.94 -4.71 22.38
N GLU A 113 6.18 -5.72 23.21
CA GLU A 113 6.93 -6.93 22.86
C GLU A 113 6.12 -7.81 21.89
N LYS A 114 4.79 -7.89 22.08
CA LYS A 114 3.87 -8.55 21.13
C LYS A 114 3.85 -7.87 19.76
N ILE A 115 3.80 -6.52 19.73
CA ILE A 115 3.83 -5.76 18.48
C ILE A 115 5.18 -5.94 17.75
N GLU A 116 6.29 -5.93 18.48
CA GLU A 116 7.63 -6.12 17.91
C GLU A 116 7.82 -7.55 17.37
N ARG A 117 7.32 -8.56 18.09
CA ARG A 117 7.33 -9.97 17.61
C ARG A 117 6.44 -10.16 16.38
N GLY A 118 5.29 -9.48 16.33
CA GLY A 118 4.41 -9.45 15.15
C GLY A 118 5.08 -8.79 13.95
N CYS A 119 5.77 -7.67 14.16
CA CYS A 119 6.49 -6.94 13.11
C CYS A 119 7.71 -7.72 12.58
N LEU A 120 8.44 -8.44 13.44
CA LEU A 120 9.55 -9.30 13.01
C LEU A 120 9.06 -10.51 12.20
N ARG A 121 7.95 -11.14 12.59
CA ARG A 121 7.33 -12.23 11.81
C ARG A 121 6.87 -11.75 10.44
N CYS A 122 6.28 -10.56 10.38
CA CYS A 122 5.83 -9.96 9.12
C CYS A 122 7.03 -9.53 8.24
N GLY A 123 8.08 -8.98 8.84
CA GLY A 123 9.31 -8.59 8.16
C GLY A 123 10.12 -9.76 7.60
N CYS A 124 10.21 -10.90 8.31
CA CYS A 124 10.86 -12.11 7.78
C CYS A 124 10.04 -12.78 6.66
N ALA A 125 8.70 -12.74 6.74
CA ALA A 125 7.84 -13.23 5.66
C ALA A 125 7.97 -12.36 4.39
N LEU A 126 8.08 -11.04 4.54
CA LEU A 126 8.24 -10.10 3.42
C LEU A 126 9.69 -10.05 2.88
N GLY A 127 10.70 -10.29 3.71
CA GLY A 127 12.11 -10.11 3.36
C GLY A 127 12.85 -11.34 2.84
N GLY A 128 12.36 -12.57 3.08
CA GLY A 128 13.18 -13.79 2.85
C GLY A 128 12.61 -14.90 1.97
N GLY A 129 11.27 -15.02 1.80
CA GLY A 129 10.69 -16.21 1.15
C GLY A 129 9.63 -15.95 0.07
N VAL A 130 8.97 -14.78 0.09
CA VAL A 130 7.84 -14.49 -0.82
C VAL A 130 8.29 -13.86 -2.14
N LEU A 131 9.39 -13.10 -2.13
CA LEU A 131 9.92 -12.42 -3.32
C LEU A 131 10.29 -13.36 -4.48
N PRO A 132 11.00 -14.49 -4.27
CA PRO A 132 11.36 -15.38 -5.39
C PRO A 132 10.14 -16.08 -6.00
N VAL A 133 9.20 -16.52 -5.15
CA VAL A 133 8.02 -17.28 -5.59
C VAL A 133 7.03 -16.37 -6.31
N TRP A 134 6.78 -15.16 -5.80
CA TRP A 134 5.89 -14.21 -6.48
C TRP A 134 6.48 -13.68 -7.79
N GLY A 135 7.81 -13.54 -7.90
CA GLY A 135 8.47 -13.19 -9.15
C GLY A 135 8.32 -14.27 -10.23
N LEU A 136 8.46 -15.55 -9.86
CA LEU A 136 8.30 -16.67 -10.78
C LEU A 136 6.83 -16.90 -11.21
N VAL A 137 5.89 -16.82 -10.27
CA VAL A 137 4.46 -17.03 -10.58
C VAL A 137 3.90 -15.88 -11.42
N SER A 138 4.28 -14.64 -11.11
CA SER A 138 3.86 -13.49 -11.93
C SER A 138 4.45 -13.55 -13.34
N GLY A 139 5.75 -13.87 -13.48
CA GLY A 139 6.40 -13.99 -14.80
C GLY A 139 5.76 -15.05 -15.71
N LEU A 140 5.45 -16.24 -15.17
CA LEU A 140 4.78 -17.30 -15.93
C LEU A 140 3.36 -16.88 -16.36
N TRP A 141 2.60 -16.23 -15.49
CA TRP A 141 1.27 -15.75 -15.84
C TRP A 141 1.29 -14.65 -16.89
N TYR A 142 2.22 -13.70 -16.81
CA TYR A 142 2.39 -12.67 -17.85
C TYR A 142 2.76 -13.29 -19.20
N ALA A 143 3.65 -14.28 -19.23
CA ALA A 143 4.03 -14.97 -20.46
C ALA A 143 2.85 -15.72 -21.09
N ALA A 144 2.13 -16.51 -20.29
CA ALA A 144 0.96 -17.27 -20.75
C ALA A 144 -0.16 -16.34 -21.25
N LEU A 145 -0.43 -15.25 -20.51
CA LEU A 145 -1.44 -14.28 -20.90
C LEU A 145 -1.03 -13.52 -22.16
N SER A 146 0.23 -13.10 -22.27
CA SER A 146 0.74 -12.43 -23.46
C SER A 146 0.60 -13.31 -24.69
N GLN A 147 0.89 -14.61 -24.57
CA GLN A 147 0.69 -15.57 -25.66
C GLN A 147 -0.78 -15.78 -26.02
N HIS A 148 -1.68 -15.78 -25.02
CA HIS A 148 -3.11 -15.91 -25.27
C HIS A 148 -3.67 -14.67 -25.98
N VAL A 149 -3.28 -13.47 -25.55
CA VAL A 149 -3.69 -12.20 -26.16
C VAL A 149 -3.17 -12.08 -27.58
N THR A 150 -1.92 -12.46 -27.85
CA THR A 150 -1.39 -12.44 -29.23
C THR A 150 -2.12 -13.43 -30.14
N LYS A 151 -2.43 -14.63 -29.65
CA LYS A 151 -3.22 -15.62 -30.41
C LYS A 151 -4.63 -15.11 -30.72
N GLY A 152 -5.34 -14.55 -29.74
CA GLY A 152 -6.67 -13.97 -29.94
C GLY A 152 -6.65 -12.82 -30.94
N ALA A 153 -5.69 -11.90 -30.81
CA ALA A 153 -5.54 -10.77 -31.72
C ALA A 153 -5.20 -11.19 -33.15
N ILE A 154 -4.38 -12.23 -33.33
CA ILE A 154 -4.10 -12.80 -34.65
C ILE A 154 -5.37 -13.41 -35.25
N GLN A 155 -6.15 -14.16 -34.47
CA GLN A 155 -7.39 -14.78 -34.95
C GLN A 155 -8.45 -13.76 -35.38
N GLU A 156 -8.67 -12.70 -34.60
CA GLU A 156 -9.57 -11.61 -34.98
C GLU A 156 -9.03 -10.80 -36.16
N GLY A 157 -7.71 -10.56 -36.19
CA GLY A 157 -7.03 -9.99 -37.35
C GLY A 157 -7.31 -10.80 -38.62
N ILE A 158 -7.15 -12.13 -38.58
CA ILE A 158 -7.41 -13.03 -39.71
C ILE A 158 -8.85 -12.92 -40.17
N LYS A 159 -9.83 -13.02 -39.25
CA LYS A 159 -11.25 -12.91 -39.60
C LYS A 159 -11.54 -11.59 -40.33
N LYS A 160 -10.98 -10.49 -39.85
CA LYS A 160 -11.17 -9.17 -40.45
C LYS A 160 -10.46 -9.03 -41.79
N GLY A 161 -9.22 -9.51 -41.90
CA GLY A 161 -8.46 -9.54 -43.14
C GLY A 161 -9.17 -10.37 -44.21
N LEU A 162 -9.69 -11.55 -43.86
CA LEU A 162 -10.46 -12.41 -44.78
C LEU A 162 -11.77 -11.75 -45.21
N GLN A 163 -12.49 -11.08 -44.31
CA GLN A 163 -13.70 -10.33 -44.66
C GLN A 163 -13.40 -9.27 -45.72
N VAL A 164 -12.39 -8.43 -45.46
CA VAL A 164 -11.97 -7.39 -46.41
C VAL A 164 -11.44 -8.01 -47.70
N GLY A 165 -10.68 -9.11 -47.63
CA GLY A 165 -10.18 -9.78 -48.82
C GLY A 165 -11.28 -10.36 -49.69
N ILE A 166 -12.36 -10.94 -49.13
CA ILE A 166 -13.52 -11.38 -49.91
C ILE A 166 -14.17 -10.19 -50.63
N ASP A 167 -14.31 -9.06 -49.95
CA ASP A 167 -14.85 -7.83 -50.55
C ASP A 167 -13.96 -7.31 -51.69
N GLU A 168 -12.63 -7.33 -51.50
CA GLU A 168 -11.68 -6.90 -52.52
C GLU A 168 -11.64 -7.85 -53.72
N ILE A 169 -11.66 -9.17 -53.50
CA ILE A 169 -11.75 -10.18 -54.58
C ILE A 169 -13.01 -9.96 -55.41
N THR A 170 -14.13 -9.69 -54.74
CA THR A 170 -15.40 -9.40 -55.40
C THR A 170 -15.30 -8.14 -56.28
N LYS A 171 -14.58 -7.10 -55.83
CA LYS A 171 -14.34 -5.88 -56.64
C LYS A 171 -13.42 -6.15 -57.83
N ILE A 172 -12.35 -6.92 -57.65
CA ILE A 172 -11.40 -7.29 -58.70
C ILE A 172 -12.16 -8.01 -59.82
N VAL A 173 -12.92 -9.06 -59.49
CA VAL A 173 -13.63 -9.87 -60.50
C VAL A 173 -14.72 -9.06 -61.24
N ARG A 174 -15.42 -8.16 -60.54
CA ARG A 174 -16.37 -7.23 -61.17
C ARG A 174 -15.68 -6.29 -62.16
N THR A 175 -14.53 -5.74 -61.78
CA THR A 175 -13.84 -4.70 -62.57
C THR A 175 -13.16 -5.27 -63.82
N THR A 176 -12.56 -6.46 -63.71
CA THR A 176 -11.78 -7.04 -64.82
C THR A 176 -12.66 -7.57 -65.96
N ARG A 177 -13.86 -8.09 -65.66
CA ARG A 177 -14.70 -8.80 -66.66
C ARG A 177 -16.20 -8.46 -66.63
N ASN A 178 -16.65 -7.48 -65.83
CA ASN A 178 -18.07 -7.14 -65.64
C ASN A 178 -18.93 -8.34 -65.19
N ILE A 179 -18.37 -9.23 -64.36
CA ILE A 179 -19.09 -10.40 -63.84
C ILE A 179 -19.98 -9.96 -62.68
N ASN A 180 -21.29 -10.08 -62.85
CA ASN A 180 -22.28 -9.69 -61.84
C ASN A 180 -22.71 -10.86 -60.93
N ASN A 181 -22.62 -12.09 -61.44
CA ASN A 181 -23.01 -13.29 -60.71
C ASN A 181 -21.81 -13.82 -59.92
N ILE A 182 -21.74 -13.49 -58.64
CA ILE A 182 -20.65 -13.88 -57.74
C ILE A 182 -21.25 -14.70 -56.59
N PRO A 183 -20.71 -15.89 -56.29
CA PRO A 183 -21.20 -16.68 -55.17
C PRO A 183 -20.91 -15.98 -53.85
N GLU A 184 -21.83 -16.08 -52.89
CA GLU A 184 -21.61 -15.55 -51.54
C GLU A 184 -20.60 -16.43 -50.80
N ILE A 185 -19.37 -15.93 -50.67
CA ILE A 185 -18.29 -16.63 -49.96
C ILE A 185 -18.21 -16.10 -48.53
N THR A 186 -18.22 -17.01 -47.55
CA THR A 186 -18.18 -16.65 -46.14
C THR A 186 -16.77 -16.78 -45.56
N VAL A 187 -16.45 -16.03 -44.50
CA VAL A 187 -15.17 -16.15 -43.78
C VAL A 187 -14.99 -17.55 -43.20
N THR A 188 -16.07 -18.24 -42.82
CA THR A 188 -16.03 -19.64 -42.34
C THR A 188 -15.53 -20.61 -43.40
N ASP A 189 -15.86 -20.36 -44.68
CA ASP A 189 -15.40 -21.19 -45.78
C ASP A 189 -13.90 -21.01 -46.02
N MET A 190 -13.39 -19.78 -45.86
CA MET A 190 -11.95 -19.49 -45.94
C MET A 190 -11.17 -20.16 -44.81
N LEU A 191 -11.67 -20.05 -43.58
CA LEU A 191 -11.06 -20.62 -42.38
C LEU A 191 -11.04 -22.15 -42.36
N SER A 192 -11.74 -22.81 -43.29
CA SER A 192 -11.66 -24.26 -43.45
C SER A 192 -10.30 -24.72 -44.01
N SER A 193 -9.46 -23.80 -44.53
CA SER A 193 -8.08 -24.10 -44.89
C SER A 193 -7.10 -23.84 -43.75
N GLU A 194 -6.05 -24.67 -43.67
CA GLU A 194 -4.93 -24.44 -42.74
C GLU A 194 -4.01 -23.28 -43.16
N LYS A 195 -4.22 -22.71 -44.37
CA LYS A 195 -3.38 -21.66 -44.96
C LYS A 195 -3.43 -20.34 -44.19
N PHE A 196 -4.57 -19.99 -43.58
CA PHE A 196 -4.76 -18.69 -42.92
C PHE A 196 -4.46 -18.71 -41.40
N SER A 197 -3.51 -19.51 -40.95
CA SER A 197 -3.22 -19.70 -39.52
C SER A 197 -2.38 -18.57 -38.90
N ASN A 198 -1.48 -17.96 -39.69
CA ASN A 198 -0.51 -16.97 -39.19
C ASN A 198 -0.68 -15.57 -39.79
N GLY A 199 -1.49 -15.44 -40.84
CA GLY A 199 -1.69 -14.20 -41.58
C GLY A 199 -2.71 -14.38 -42.70
N VAL A 200 -2.94 -13.30 -43.45
CA VAL A 200 -3.82 -13.28 -44.60
C VAL A 200 -3.01 -12.76 -45.78
N ASP A 201 -2.91 -13.58 -46.82
CA ASP A 201 -2.36 -13.18 -48.10
C ASP A 201 -3.45 -13.26 -49.18
N LEU A 202 -3.54 -12.24 -50.02
CA LEU A 202 -4.61 -12.15 -51.01
C LEU A 202 -4.49 -13.25 -52.07
N PHE A 203 -3.28 -13.60 -52.50
CA PHE A 203 -3.09 -14.64 -53.51
C PHE A 203 -3.48 -16.01 -52.94
N ASP A 204 -3.11 -16.32 -51.70
CA ASP A 204 -3.55 -17.54 -51.01
C ASP A 204 -5.09 -17.62 -50.90
N MET A 205 -5.77 -16.48 -50.76
CA MET A 205 -7.24 -16.42 -50.81
C MET A 205 -7.79 -16.77 -52.19
N PHE A 206 -7.24 -16.21 -53.27
CA PHE A 206 -7.62 -16.58 -54.64
C PHE A 206 -7.39 -18.07 -54.90
N GLU A 207 -6.25 -18.60 -54.47
CA GLU A 207 -5.91 -20.01 -54.65
C GLU A 207 -6.90 -20.91 -53.90
N HIS A 208 -7.20 -20.62 -52.62
CA HIS A 208 -8.16 -21.39 -51.85
C HIS A 208 -9.57 -21.31 -52.46
N ILE A 209 -10.01 -20.12 -52.87
CA ILE A 209 -11.31 -19.94 -53.56
C ILE A 209 -11.38 -20.82 -54.79
N SER A 210 -10.34 -20.85 -55.64
CA SER A 210 -10.32 -21.65 -56.87
C SER A 210 -10.67 -23.13 -56.63
N THR A 211 -10.29 -23.66 -55.46
CA THR A 211 -10.58 -25.06 -55.07
C THR A 211 -12.02 -25.29 -54.59
N MET A 212 -12.73 -24.22 -54.21
CA MET A 212 -14.11 -24.27 -53.74
C MET A 212 -15.16 -24.39 -54.85
N SER A 213 -14.77 -24.31 -56.12
CA SER A 213 -15.68 -24.40 -57.27
C SER A 213 -16.67 -25.58 -57.19
N LYS A 214 -16.20 -26.74 -56.68
CA LYS A 214 -17.02 -27.94 -56.49
C LYS A 214 -18.19 -27.77 -55.49
N LYS A 215 -18.09 -26.82 -54.58
CA LYS A 215 -19.10 -26.52 -53.55
C LYS A 215 -20.28 -25.73 -54.13
N PHE A 216 -20.04 -24.90 -55.13
CA PHE A 216 -21.04 -24.02 -55.76
C PHE A 216 -21.27 -24.43 -57.22
N LYS A 217 -22.15 -25.42 -57.42
CA LYS A 217 -22.38 -26.08 -58.72
C LYS A 217 -23.36 -25.35 -59.65
N GLU A 218 -23.74 -24.12 -59.34
CA GLU A 218 -24.72 -23.39 -60.13
C GLU A 218 -24.06 -22.82 -61.39
N PRO A 219 -24.59 -23.09 -62.61
CA PRO A 219 -23.97 -22.66 -63.88
C PRO A 219 -23.80 -21.14 -64.00
N ILE A 220 -24.56 -20.39 -63.20
CA ILE A 220 -24.50 -18.93 -63.16
C ILE A 220 -23.15 -18.38 -62.67
N TYR A 221 -22.34 -19.20 -61.98
CA TYR A 221 -21.02 -18.82 -61.46
C TYR A 221 -19.84 -19.30 -62.30
N ASP A 222 -20.07 -20.00 -63.42
CA ASP A 222 -18.98 -20.56 -64.24
C ASP A 222 -17.98 -19.49 -64.70
N GLN A 223 -18.47 -18.30 -65.05
CA GLN A 223 -17.62 -17.16 -65.43
C GLN A 223 -16.76 -16.66 -64.27
N PHE A 224 -17.28 -16.68 -63.04
CA PHE A 224 -16.51 -16.33 -61.85
C PHE A 224 -15.37 -17.32 -61.63
N TRP A 225 -15.65 -18.62 -61.72
CA TRP A 225 -14.65 -19.67 -61.50
C TRP A 225 -13.55 -19.67 -62.55
N ILE A 226 -13.90 -19.52 -63.84
CA ILE A 226 -12.92 -19.40 -64.92
C ILE A 226 -11.99 -18.20 -64.68
N GLN A 227 -12.53 -17.08 -64.20
CA GLN A 227 -11.75 -15.88 -63.94
C GLN A 227 -10.78 -16.06 -62.76
N ILE A 228 -11.26 -16.62 -61.64
CA ILE A 228 -10.41 -16.91 -60.48
C ILE A 228 -9.31 -17.90 -60.86
N GLU A 229 -9.66 -18.97 -61.59
CA GLU A 229 -8.70 -20.00 -62.01
C GLU A 229 -7.64 -19.44 -62.96
N GLY A 230 -8.03 -18.55 -63.89
CA GLY A 230 -7.09 -17.86 -64.77
C GLY A 230 -6.11 -16.95 -64.02
N MET A 231 -6.60 -16.18 -63.03
CA MET A 231 -5.75 -15.34 -62.17
C MET A 231 -4.75 -16.15 -61.34
N VAL A 232 -5.09 -17.39 -60.97
CA VAL A 232 -4.21 -18.27 -60.18
C VAL A 232 -3.20 -19.02 -61.05
N LYS A 233 -3.60 -19.48 -62.25
CA LYS A 233 -2.80 -20.40 -63.08
C LYS A 233 -2.08 -19.73 -64.25
N ASP A 234 -2.71 -18.74 -64.88
CA ASP A 234 -2.22 -18.17 -66.14
C ASP A 234 -1.41 -16.88 -65.90
N GLU A 235 -1.64 -16.19 -64.79
CA GLU A 235 -0.93 -14.98 -64.42
C GLU A 235 0.34 -15.29 -63.61
N SER A 236 1.44 -14.59 -63.89
CA SER A 236 2.63 -14.73 -63.03
C SER A 236 2.35 -14.09 -61.68
N ILE A 237 2.85 -14.71 -60.61
CA ILE A 237 2.70 -14.20 -59.25
C ILE A 237 3.12 -12.72 -59.18
N ASP A 238 4.27 -12.36 -59.75
CA ASP A 238 4.77 -10.98 -59.77
C ASP A 238 3.80 -9.98 -60.43
N MET A 239 3.09 -10.42 -61.48
CA MET A 239 2.11 -9.59 -62.18
C MET A 239 0.84 -9.41 -61.33
N PHE A 240 0.37 -10.49 -60.71
CA PHE A 240 -0.76 -10.44 -59.77
C PHE A 240 -0.52 -9.45 -58.64
N TYR A 241 0.65 -9.50 -58.00
CA TYR A 241 1.00 -8.60 -56.90
C TYR A 241 1.10 -7.13 -57.35
N LYS A 242 1.56 -6.89 -58.59
CA LYS A 242 1.68 -5.56 -59.15
C LYS A 242 0.30 -4.96 -59.46
N GLU A 243 -0.56 -5.72 -60.12
CA GLU A 243 -1.90 -5.27 -60.53
C GLU A 243 -2.84 -5.10 -59.32
N ASN A 244 -2.71 -5.97 -58.32
CA ASN A 244 -3.58 -5.97 -57.14
C ASN A 244 -2.96 -5.29 -55.91
N SER A 245 -1.86 -4.55 -56.07
CA SER A 245 -1.10 -3.94 -54.97
C SER A 245 -1.96 -3.12 -54.00
N THR A 246 -2.96 -2.39 -54.49
CA THR A 246 -3.89 -1.59 -53.66
C THR A 246 -4.86 -2.45 -52.86
N HIS A 247 -5.38 -3.52 -53.46
CA HIS A 247 -6.26 -4.50 -52.81
C HIS A 247 -5.50 -5.30 -51.75
N ILE A 248 -4.25 -5.70 -52.05
CA ILE A 248 -3.35 -6.37 -51.11
C ILE A 248 -3.10 -5.46 -49.90
N ALA A 249 -2.75 -4.19 -50.13
CA ALA A 249 -2.53 -3.22 -49.07
C ALA A 249 -3.78 -3.04 -48.18
N ALA A 250 -4.98 -3.04 -48.76
CA ALA A 250 -6.22 -2.94 -48.00
C ALA A 250 -6.45 -4.15 -47.07
N VAL A 251 -6.14 -5.35 -47.54
CA VAL A 251 -6.25 -6.59 -46.76
C VAL A 251 -5.21 -6.63 -45.65
N THR A 252 -3.96 -6.30 -45.95
CA THR A 252 -2.89 -6.25 -44.94
C THR A 252 -3.17 -5.19 -43.90
N ASP A 253 -3.62 -4.00 -44.30
CA ASP A 253 -4.01 -2.93 -43.37
C ASP A 253 -5.16 -3.35 -42.45
N ALA A 254 -6.18 -4.02 -43.00
CA ALA A 254 -7.32 -4.48 -42.21
C ALA A 254 -6.89 -5.53 -41.18
N PHE A 255 -6.04 -6.47 -41.58
CA PHE A 255 -5.45 -7.49 -40.71
C PHE A 255 -4.62 -6.84 -39.59
N GLU A 256 -3.67 -5.97 -39.93
CA GLU A 256 -2.75 -5.35 -38.97
C GLU A 256 -3.45 -4.38 -38.02
N LYS A 257 -4.36 -3.53 -38.53
CA LYS A 257 -5.11 -2.58 -37.70
C LYS A 257 -6.01 -3.30 -36.70
N CYS A 258 -6.70 -4.35 -37.12
CA CYS A 258 -7.57 -5.13 -36.24
C CYS A 258 -6.75 -5.89 -35.18
N LYS A 259 -5.65 -6.53 -35.59
CA LYS A 259 -4.72 -7.20 -34.67
C LYS A 259 -4.14 -6.24 -33.63
N ALA A 260 -3.72 -5.05 -34.06
CA ALA A 260 -3.18 -4.02 -33.17
C ALA A 260 -4.25 -3.48 -32.20
N ALA A 261 -5.47 -3.23 -32.67
CA ALA A 261 -6.58 -2.76 -31.86
C ALA A 261 -6.97 -3.79 -30.78
N GLU A 262 -7.05 -5.07 -31.14
CA GLU A 262 -7.39 -6.14 -30.21
C GLU A 262 -6.29 -6.37 -29.16
N PHE A 263 -5.02 -6.29 -29.57
CA PHE A 263 -3.91 -6.33 -28.63
C PHE A 263 -3.92 -5.14 -27.66
N ALA A 264 -4.23 -3.93 -28.16
CA ALA A 264 -4.31 -2.71 -27.35
C ALA A 264 -5.47 -2.75 -26.34
N SER A 265 -6.63 -3.29 -26.71
CA SER A 265 -7.80 -3.39 -25.83
C SER A 265 -7.47 -4.26 -24.59
N HIS A 266 -6.87 -5.42 -24.80
CA HIS A 266 -6.48 -6.33 -23.72
C HIS A 266 -5.34 -5.79 -22.83
N THR A 267 -4.35 -5.11 -23.41
CA THR A 267 -3.23 -4.53 -22.64
C THR A 267 -3.64 -3.30 -21.83
N SER A 268 -4.56 -2.48 -22.35
CA SER A 268 -5.06 -1.29 -21.64
C SER A 268 -5.79 -1.66 -20.33
N LEU A 269 -6.58 -2.75 -20.34
CA LEU A 269 -7.28 -3.27 -19.17
C LEU A 269 -6.28 -3.70 -18.07
N LEU A 270 -5.22 -4.40 -18.47
CA LEU A 270 -4.15 -4.80 -17.55
C LEU A 270 -3.43 -3.59 -16.97
N SER A 271 -3.12 -2.59 -17.78
CA SER A 271 -2.43 -1.38 -17.31
C SER A 271 -3.21 -0.65 -16.21
N ASN A 272 -4.54 -0.52 -16.36
CA ASN A 272 -5.39 0.09 -15.34
C ASN A 272 -5.40 -0.72 -14.03
N THR A 273 -5.41 -2.04 -14.15
CA THR A 273 -5.41 -2.96 -13.01
C THR A 273 -4.06 -2.91 -12.26
N ILE A 274 -2.95 -2.87 -12.99
CA ILE A 274 -1.60 -2.71 -12.45
C ILE A 274 -1.49 -1.37 -11.73
N ILE A 275 -1.96 -0.28 -12.34
CA ILE A 275 -1.95 1.06 -11.73
C ILE A 275 -2.75 1.05 -10.42
N ALA A 276 -3.94 0.46 -10.39
CA ALA A 276 -4.76 0.35 -9.18
C ALA A 276 -4.04 -0.45 -8.08
N SER A 277 -3.38 -1.55 -8.43
CA SER A 277 -2.56 -2.35 -7.51
C SER A 277 -1.40 -1.53 -6.91
N VAL A 278 -0.64 -0.82 -7.74
CA VAL A 278 0.48 0.05 -7.29
C VAL A 278 -0.01 1.14 -6.35
N VAL A 279 -1.12 1.81 -6.67
CA VAL A 279 -1.72 2.83 -5.80
C VAL A 279 -2.11 2.23 -4.44
N THR A 280 -2.67 1.02 -4.43
CA THR A 280 -3.06 0.32 -3.20
C THR A 280 -1.84 -0.03 -2.33
N ILE A 281 -0.76 -0.54 -2.94
CA ILE A 281 0.50 -0.85 -2.23
C ILE A 281 1.10 0.42 -1.62
N LEU A 282 1.12 1.53 -2.37
CA LEU A 282 1.63 2.82 -1.87
C LEU A 282 0.84 3.31 -0.65
N LEU A 283 -0.49 3.15 -0.64
CA LEU A 283 -1.32 3.49 0.51
C LEU A 283 -0.97 2.64 1.75
N ILE A 284 -0.80 1.33 1.58
CA ILE A 284 -0.41 0.42 2.69
C ILE A 284 0.96 0.80 3.26
N VAL A 285 1.94 1.06 2.40
CA VAL A 285 3.30 1.48 2.81
C VAL A 285 3.24 2.81 3.56
N LEU A 286 2.43 3.77 3.10
CA LEU A 286 2.26 5.06 3.76
C LEU A 286 1.66 4.90 5.17
N VAL A 287 0.64 4.06 5.32
CA VAL A 287 0.05 3.72 6.64
C VAL A 287 1.09 3.07 7.55
N MET A 288 1.89 2.12 7.04
CA MET A 288 2.98 1.51 7.82
C MET A 288 4.02 2.53 8.29
N ILE A 289 4.40 3.48 7.44
CA ILE A 289 5.33 4.57 7.78
C ILE A 289 4.74 5.46 8.88
N ILE A 290 3.46 5.83 8.79
CA ILE A 290 2.79 6.64 9.82
C ILE A 290 2.80 5.91 11.17
N ILE A 291 2.39 4.64 11.19
CA ILE A 291 2.39 3.82 12.42
C ILE A 291 3.81 3.71 12.98
N TYR A 292 4.81 3.47 12.13
CA TYR A 292 6.21 3.40 12.51
C TYR A 292 6.70 4.71 13.15
N LEU A 293 6.39 5.86 12.56
CA LEU A 293 6.77 7.16 13.09
C LEU A 293 6.12 7.43 14.46
N ILE A 294 4.84 7.07 14.63
CA ILE A 294 4.13 7.17 15.92
C ILE A 294 4.83 6.31 16.99
N LEU A 295 5.13 5.04 16.67
CA LEU A 295 5.80 4.13 17.59
C LEU A 295 7.22 4.62 17.95
N ARG A 296 7.98 5.09 16.96
CA ARG A 296 9.33 5.65 17.15
C ARG A 296 9.30 6.89 18.05
N TYR A 297 8.35 7.78 17.82
CA TYR A 297 8.16 8.97 18.64
C TYR A 297 7.85 8.60 20.11
N ARG A 298 6.94 7.63 20.33
CA ARG A 298 6.60 7.13 21.67
C ARG A 298 7.82 6.53 22.39
N ARG A 299 8.63 5.72 21.70
CA ARG A 299 9.88 5.14 22.26
C ARG A 299 10.85 6.26 22.70
N LYS A 300 11.08 7.27 21.85
CA LYS A 300 11.99 8.39 22.17
C LYS A 300 11.52 9.20 23.38
N LYS A 301 10.21 9.45 23.51
CA LYS A 301 9.64 10.13 24.68
C LYS A 301 9.81 9.33 25.97
N LYS A 302 9.63 8.00 25.92
CA LYS A 302 9.85 7.10 27.08
C LYS A 302 11.31 7.12 27.54
N MET A 303 12.27 7.12 26.62
CA MET A 303 13.70 7.19 26.95
C MET A 303 14.11 8.52 27.60
N LYS A 304 13.59 9.65 27.08
CA LYS A 304 13.83 10.97 27.70
C LYS A 304 13.31 11.05 29.13
N LYS A 305 12.10 10.54 29.39
CA LYS A 305 11.54 10.48 30.76
C LYS A 305 12.40 9.62 31.69
N LYS A 306 12.83 8.43 31.22
CA LYS A 306 13.72 7.57 32.01
C LYS A 306 15.00 8.29 32.41
N ALA A 307 15.66 8.97 31.47
CA ALA A 307 16.89 9.73 31.74
C ALA A 307 16.71 10.84 32.79
N GLN A 308 15.54 11.50 32.82
CA GLN A 308 15.23 12.49 33.85
C GLN A 308 15.07 11.85 35.24
N TYR A 309 14.36 10.72 35.33
CA TYR A 309 14.21 10.01 36.60
C TYR A 309 15.54 9.43 37.12
N THR A 310 16.43 8.95 36.25
CA THR A 310 17.76 8.48 36.69
C THR A 310 18.65 9.60 37.21
N LYS A 311 18.49 10.84 36.72
CA LYS A 311 19.21 12.00 37.26
C LYS A 311 18.72 12.35 38.68
N LEU A 312 17.40 12.42 38.87
CA LEU A 312 16.78 12.74 40.17
C LEU A 312 17.03 11.69 41.26
N LEU A 313 17.41 10.46 40.90
CA LEU A 313 17.72 9.39 41.86
C LEU A 313 19.19 9.35 42.29
N LYS A 314 20.07 10.11 41.61
CA LYS A 314 21.51 10.16 41.90
C LYS A 314 21.92 11.40 42.70
N GLU A 315 21.08 12.42 42.76
CA GLU A 315 21.14 13.53 43.73
C GLU A 315 20.44 13.12 45.03
#